data_AF-A0A3M0G1L5-F1
#
_entry.id   AF-A0A3M0G1L5-F1
#
_cell.length_a   1.000
_cell.length_b   1.000
_cell.length_c   1.000
_cell.angle_alpha   90.00
_cell.angle_beta   90.00
_cell.angle_gamma   90.00
#
_symmetry.space_group_name_H-M   'P 1'
#
loop_
_entity.id
_entity.type
_entity.pdbx_description
1 polymer ?
#
loop_
_entity_poly.entity_id
_entity_poly.type
_entity_poly.pdbx_seq_one_letter_code
_entity_poly.pdbx_strand_id
1 'polypeptide(L)'
;MLSHIVDILADPNDGTVLSGADNFSRLVSESGHSFDVAKQGYVTLVAGAGLKHKGDDMDMVNAREAYLATGHFAPFVESVTGAVQDALDAGSLSASTPASLLEVGAGTGYYLAHTLDSIDGARGVGLDISPHAAKHLAKCHPRVGAVVADVWQRLPIRDESIDAISVVFAPRNPSEFQRVLAPGGQVIVLTPGAGHLDELRNPLGIIGVEEGKVDRMYKQAEGCLEQAADPVDISFPIQLDKAAIAAQVGMSPSARHISADELAERMAALPLTLTVTARARLDRLRAV
;
A
#
# COMPACT_ATOMS: atom_id res chain seq x y z
N MET A 1 -9.28 -2.11 -13.58
CA MET A 1 -10.68 -2.29 -13.15
C MET A 1 -10.85 -3.67 -12.51
N LEU A 2 -11.93 -3.93 -11.76
CA LEU A 2 -12.17 -5.27 -11.18
C LEU A 2 -12.23 -6.38 -12.25
N SER A 3 -12.78 -6.09 -13.42
CA SER A 3 -12.81 -7.04 -14.55
C SER A 3 -11.43 -7.49 -15.05
N HIS A 4 -10.37 -6.71 -14.77
CA HIS A 4 -9.01 -7.07 -15.18
C HIS A 4 -8.33 -7.98 -14.17
N ILE A 5 -8.85 -8.10 -12.95
CA ILE A 5 -8.18 -8.80 -11.84
C ILE A 5 -9.06 -9.87 -11.18
N VAL A 6 -10.31 -10.05 -11.62
CA VAL A 6 -11.25 -10.98 -10.98
C VAL A 6 -10.75 -12.42 -10.98
N ASP A 7 -9.98 -12.81 -12.00
CA ASP A 7 -9.37 -14.13 -12.16
C ASP A 7 -8.28 -14.42 -11.13
N ILE A 8 -7.69 -13.39 -10.50
CA ILE A 8 -6.69 -13.52 -9.42
C ILE A 8 -7.28 -13.23 -8.02
N LEU A 9 -8.56 -12.88 -7.94
CA LEU A 9 -9.26 -12.78 -6.66
C LEU A 9 -9.80 -14.14 -6.20
N ALA A 10 -9.95 -14.28 -4.89
CA ALA A 10 -10.52 -15.46 -4.26
C ALA A 10 -11.57 -15.03 -3.23
N ASP A 11 -12.59 -15.88 -3.03
CA ASP A 11 -13.57 -15.70 -1.97
C ASP A 11 -12.85 -15.68 -0.60
N PRO A 12 -13.03 -14.63 0.21
CA PRO A 12 -12.37 -14.54 1.52
C PRO A 12 -12.78 -15.66 2.49
N ASN A 13 -13.94 -16.30 2.31
CA ASN A 13 -14.47 -17.31 3.23
C ASN A 13 -13.93 -18.72 2.96
N ASP A 14 -13.76 -19.10 1.69
CA ASP A 14 -13.39 -20.46 1.31
C ASP A 14 -12.28 -20.55 0.26
N GLY A 15 -11.87 -19.43 -0.34
CA GLY A 15 -10.82 -19.37 -1.35
C GLY A 15 -11.24 -19.79 -2.75
N THR A 16 -12.53 -20.05 -3.00
CA THR A 16 -13.03 -20.37 -4.34
C THR A 16 -12.90 -19.17 -5.28
N VAL A 17 -12.89 -19.45 -6.59
CA VAL A 17 -12.65 -18.42 -7.60
C VAL A 17 -13.82 -17.44 -7.65
N LEU A 18 -13.54 -16.17 -7.91
CA LEU A 18 -14.57 -15.17 -8.13
C LEU A 18 -14.83 -14.97 -9.63
N SER A 19 -16.06 -14.61 -9.96
CA SER A 19 -16.46 -14.21 -11.31
C SER A 19 -17.37 -12.98 -11.25
N GLY A 20 -17.37 -12.18 -12.32
CA GLY A 20 -18.26 -11.03 -12.43
C GLY A 20 -19.69 -11.45 -12.78
N ALA A 21 -20.66 -10.92 -12.05
CA ALA A 21 -22.09 -11.08 -12.32
C ALA A 21 -22.74 -9.73 -12.60
N ASP A 22 -23.88 -9.73 -13.31
CA ASP A 22 -24.71 -8.54 -13.56
C ASP A 22 -23.91 -7.33 -14.06
N ASN A 23 -23.17 -7.51 -15.16
CA ASN A 23 -22.25 -6.50 -15.73
C ASN A 23 -21.23 -5.97 -14.70
N PHE A 24 -20.67 -6.86 -13.88
CA PHE A 24 -19.72 -6.53 -12.80
C PHE A 24 -20.28 -5.62 -11.70
N SER A 25 -21.61 -5.53 -11.54
CA SER A 25 -22.19 -4.91 -10.34
C SER A 25 -22.06 -5.80 -9.09
N ARG A 26 -21.76 -7.09 -9.28
CA ARG A 26 -21.45 -8.04 -8.20
C ARG A 26 -20.30 -8.97 -8.61
N LEU A 27 -19.57 -9.46 -7.62
CA LEU A 27 -18.72 -10.64 -7.74
C LEU A 27 -19.43 -11.83 -7.08
N VAL A 28 -19.31 -13.01 -7.68
CA VAL A 28 -19.86 -14.25 -7.14
C VAL A 28 -18.80 -15.33 -7.11
N SER A 29 -18.79 -16.11 -6.03
CA SER A 29 -17.91 -17.27 -5.89
C SER A 29 -18.57 -18.55 -6.42
N GLU A 30 -17.76 -19.55 -6.74
CA GLU A 30 -18.27 -20.88 -7.13
C GLU A 30 -19.09 -21.55 -6.02
N SER A 31 -18.80 -21.24 -4.76
CA SER A 31 -19.57 -21.71 -3.59
C SER A 31 -20.89 -20.97 -3.38
N GLY A 32 -21.16 -19.91 -4.15
CA GLY A 32 -22.43 -19.18 -4.16
C GLY A 32 -22.48 -17.94 -3.26
N HIS A 33 -21.36 -17.52 -2.65
CA HIS A 33 -21.31 -16.22 -1.99
C HIS A 33 -21.34 -15.08 -3.03
N SER A 34 -21.86 -13.93 -2.64
CA SER A 34 -22.00 -12.77 -3.50
C SER A 34 -21.54 -11.51 -2.78
N PHE A 35 -20.80 -10.67 -3.50
CA PHE A 35 -20.18 -9.45 -3.01
C PHE A 35 -20.57 -8.30 -3.94
N ASP A 36 -21.25 -7.28 -3.40
CA ASP A 36 -21.66 -6.12 -4.18
C ASP A 36 -20.44 -5.26 -4.54
N VAL A 37 -20.36 -4.86 -5.80
CA VAL A 37 -19.41 -3.85 -6.25
C VAL A 37 -20.02 -2.47 -5.99
N ALA A 38 -19.33 -1.66 -5.19
CA ALA A 38 -19.78 -0.32 -4.89
C ALA A 38 -19.85 0.52 -6.17
N LYS A 39 -20.76 1.51 -6.22
CA LYS A 39 -20.90 2.41 -7.38
C LYS A 39 -19.61 3.16 -7.77
N GLN A 40 -18.65 3.25 -6.85
CA GLN A 40 -17.33 3.85 -7.09
C GLN A 40 -16.33 2.89 -7.73
N GLY A 41 -16.64 1.60 -7.86
CA GLY A 41 -15.85 0.60 -8.56
C GLY A 41 -14.97 -0.29 -7.69
N TYR A 42 -15.08 -0.22 -6.35
CA TYR A 42 -14.38 -1.12 -5.43
C TYR A 42 -15.30 -2.23 -4.92
N VAL A 43 -14.72 -3.33 -4.45
CA VAL A 43 -15.44 -4.44 -3.79
C VAL A 43 -14.91 -4.64 -2.38
N THR A 44 -15.78 -5.00 -1.44
CA THR A 44 -15.35 -5.40 -0.08
C THR A 44 -15.33 -6.91 0.02
N LEU A 45 -14.16 -7.49 0.27
CA LEU A 45 -13.93 -8.93 0.37
C LEU A 45 -13.36 -9.25 1.74
N VAL A 46 -14.25 -9.58 2.67
CA VAL A 46 -13.94 -9.88 4.07
C VAL A 46 -14.69 -11.13 4.50
N ALA A 47 -14.06 -11.97 5.31
CA ALA A 47 -14.66 -13.20 5.81
C ALA A 47 -15.44 -12.98 7.12
N GLY A 48 -16.43 -13.82 7.37
CA GLY A 48 -17.07 -13.97 8.69
C GLY A 48 -17.57 -12.66 9.32
N ALA A 49 -17.00 -12.28 10.47
CA ALA A 49 -17.42 -11.11 11.26
C ALA A 49 -17.08 -9.74 10.62
N GLY A 50 -16.45 -9.73 9.45
CA GLY A 50 -16.11 -8.51 8.71
C GLY A 50 -14.80 -7.86 9.14
N LEU A 51 -14.69 -6.55 8.91
CA LEU A 51 -13.50 -5.76 9.21
C LEU A 51 -13.31 -5.60 10.72
N LYS A 52 -12.17 -6.08 11.23
CA LYS A 52 -11.82 -5.99 12.66
C LYS A 52 -11.02 -4.73 12.99
N HIS A 53 -10.30 -4.20 12.01
CA HIS A 53 -9.48 -3.00 12.16
C HIS A 53 -10.12 -1.81 11.44
N LYS A 54 -9.81 -0.60 11.89
CA LYS A 54 -10.29 0.64 11.29
C LYS A 54 -9.20 1.22 10.39
N GLY A 55 -9.54 1.47 9.14
CA GLY A 55 -8.69 2.22 8.21
C GLY A 55 -8.69 3.73 8.43
N ASP A 56 -8.01 4.43 7.53
CA ASP A 56 -8.01 5.89 7.50
C ASP A 56 -9.41 6.44 7.18
N ASP A 57 -9.77 7.57 7.79
CA ASP A 57 -10.99 8.29 7.47
C ASP A 57 -10.82 9.18 6.24
N MET A 58 -11.90 9.86 5.86
CA MET A 58 -11.93 10.71 4.68
C MET A 58 -10.92 11.86 4.74
N ASP A 59 -10.74 12.49 5.91
CA ASP A 59 -9.87 13.66 6.05
C ASP A 59 -8.41 13.26 5.93
N MET A 60 -8.04 12.12 6.52
CA MET A 60 -6.70 11.55 6.38
C MET A 60 -6.39 11.13 4.94
N VAL A 61 -7.36 10.53 4.24
CA VAL A 61 -7.22 10.16 2.83
C VAL A 61 -7.06 11.40 1.94
N ASN A 62 -7.84 12.45 2.18
CA ASN A 62 -7.72 13.72 1.45
C ASN A 62 -6.38 14.41 1.72
N ALA A 63 -5.92 14.40 2.98
CA ALA A 63 -4.61 14.94 3.34
C ALA A 63 -3.47 14.15 2.67
N ARG A 64 -3.60 12.81 2.58
CA ARG A 64 -2.63 11.96 1.88
C ARG A 64 -2.57 12.30 0.40
N GLU A 65 -3.72 12.42 -0.24
CA GLU A 65 -3.80 12.78 -1.66
C GLU A 65 -3.17 14.15 -1.91
N ALA A 66 -3.52 15.15 -1.09
CA ALA A 66 -2.98 16.50 -1.20
C ALA A 66 -1.45 16.53 -1.02
N TYR A 67 -0.91 15.74 -0.08
CA TYR A 67 0.54 15.67 0.14
C TYR A 67 1.26 14.94 -0.99
N LEU A 68 0.77 13.77 -1.41
CA LEU A 68 1.45 12.98 -2.45
C LEU A 68 1.44 13.70 -3.80
N ALA A 69 0.37 14.43 -4.12
CA ALA A 69 0.26 15.22 -5.34
C ALA A 69 1.29 16.36 -5.46
N THR A 70 1.98 16.76 -4.39
CA THR A 70 3.06 17.74 -4.48
C THR A 70 4.37 17.16 -5.02
N GLY A 71 4.47 15.82 -5.12
CA GLY A 71 5.67 15.14 -5.59
C GLY A 71 6.81 15.10 -4.58
N HIS A 72 6.61 15.55 -3.33
CA HIS A 72 7.66 15.52 -2.30
C HIS A 72 8.21 14.12 -2.01
N PHE A 73 7.43 13.06 -2.23
CA PHE A 73 7.87 11.67 -2.07
C PHE A 73 8.26 10.99 -3.39
N ALA A 74 8.44 11.73 -4.49
CA ALA A 74 8.82 11.18 -5.79
C ALA A 74 10.04 10.23 -5.73
N PRO A 75 11.14 10.53 -5.00
CA PRO A 75 12.26 9.59 -4.94
C PRO A 75 11.92 8.23 -4.29
N PHE A 76 10.97 8.19 -3.34
CA PHE A 76 10.46 6.91 -2.83
C PHE A 76 9.62 6.17 -3.86
N VAL A 77 8.81 6.89 -4.62
CA VAL A 77 7.95 6.31 -5.66
C VAL A 77 8.81 5.69 -6.75
N GLU A 78 9.79 6.44 -7.25
CA GLU A 78 10.77 5.97 -8.23
C GLU A 78 11.54 4.73 -7.72
N SER A 79 11.98 4.75 -6.46
CA SER A 79 12.70 3.60 -5.87
C SER A 79 11.82 2.35 -5.77
N VAL A 80 10.55 2.50 -5.38
CA VAL A 80 9.59 1.39 -5.31
C VAL A 80 9.28 0.86 -6.71
N THR A 81 9.03 1.75 -7.68
CA THR A 81 8.75 1.37 -9.07
C THR A 81 9.93 0.64 -9.70
N GLY A 82 11.16 1.14 -9.53
CA GLY A 82 12.37 0.48 -10.02
C GLY A 82 12.59 -0.88 -9.37
N ALA A 83 12.38 -1.01 -8.05
CA ALA A 83 12.49 -2.29 -7.37
C ALA A 83 11.44 -3.31 -7.83
N VAL A 84 10.23 -2.86 -8.20
CA VAL A 84 9.22 -3.73 -8.82
C VAL A 84 9.68 -4.18 -10.20
N GLN A 85 10.21 -3.29 -11.05
CA GLN A 85 10.77 -3.66 -12.35
C GLN A 85 11.88 -4.70 -12.21
N ASP A 86 12.85 -4.47 -11.32
CA ASP A 86 13.94 -5.42 -11.07
C ASP A 86 13.44 -6.78 -10.55
N ALA A 87 12.31 -6.81 -9.83
CA ALA A 87 11.69 -8.04 -9.36
C ALA A 87 11.07 -8.83 -10.52
N LEU A 88 10.34 -8.15 -11.40
CA LEU A 88 9.73 -8.76 -12.58
C LEU A 88 10.80 -9.30 -13.55
N ASP A 89 11.89 -8.55 -13.76
CA ASP A 89 13.01 -8.97 -14.61
C ASP A 89 13.73 -10.20 -14.04
N ALA A 90 13.91 -10.27 -12.72
CA ALA A 90 14.52 -11.41 -12.05
C ALA A 90 13.61 -12.66 -12.05
N GLY A 91 12.29 -12.48 -12.03
CA GLY A 91 11.28 -13.54 -11.91
C GLY A 91 11.13 -14.46 -13.13
N SER A 92 11.82 -14.17 -14.25
CA SER A 92 11.70 -14.93 -15.51
C SER A 92 10.24 -15.11 -15.97
N LEU A 93 9.43 -14.06 -15.80
CA LEU A 93 8.02 -14.08 -16.12
C LEU A 93 7.80 -14.39 -17.61
N SER A 94 6.78 -15.21 -17.90
CA SER A 94 6.42 -15.49 -19.28
C SER A 94 5.97 -14.20 -19.97
N ALA A 95 6.62 -13.85 -21.07
CA ALA A 95 6.26 -12.69 -21.89
C ALA A 95 4.81 -12.73 -22.43
N SER A 96 4.12 -13.87 -22.31
CA SER A 96 2.74 -14.04 -22.78
C SER A 96 1.65 -13.65 -21.77
N THR A 97 1.99 -13.43 -20.50
CA THR A 97 1.01 -13.13 -19.44
C THR A 97 1.30 -11.75 -18.82
N PRO A 98 0.29 -10.86 -18.72
CA PRO A 98 0.45 -9.60 -18.01
C PRO A 98 0.88 -9.79 -16.56
N ALA A 99 1.90 -9.03 -16.14
CA ALA A 99 2.33 -9.04 -14.74
C ALA A 99 1.20 -8.55 -13.82
N SER A 100 1.00 -9.25 -12.72
CA SER A 100 -0.01 -8.98 -11.70
C SER A 100 0.67 -8.40 -10.46
N LEU A 101 0.37 -7.14 -10.18
CA LEU A 101 0.93 -6.38 -9.06
C LEU A 101 -0.09 -6.27 -7.94
N LEU A 102 0.36 -6.43 -6.69
CA LEU A 102 -0.45 -6.17 -5.49
C LEU A 102 0.19 -5.03 -4.69
N GLU A 103 -0.57 -3.97 -4.40
CA GLU A 103 -0.17 -3.00 -3.37
C GLU A 103 -1.02 -3.22 -2.10
N VAL A 104 -0.35 -3.51 -0.98
CA VAL A 104 -0.99 -3.74 0.31
C VAL A 104 -0.92 -2.48 1.15
N GLY A 105 -2.09 -2.00 1.61
CA GLY A 105 -2.21 -0.67 2.21
C GLY A 105 -2.08 0.43 1.17
N ALA A 106 -2.67 0.24 -0.01
CA ALA A 106 -2.47 1.08 -1.19
C ALA A 106 -2.95 2.52 -1.02
N GLY A 107 -3.77 2.83 0.00
CA GLY A 107 -4.30 4.16 0.22
C GLY A 107 -5.05 4.67 -1.01
N THR A 108 -4.59 5.80 -1.56
CA THR A 108 -5.18 6.40 -2.76
C THR A 108 -4.75 5.72 -4.07
N GLY A 109 -3.81 4.77 -4.00
CA GLY A 109 -3.25 4.06 -5.15
C GLY A 109 -2.14 4.82 -5.86
N TYR A 110 -1.56 5.84 -5.22
CA TYR A 110 -0.55 6.71 -5.80
C TYR A 110 0.68 5.93 -6.27
N TYR A 111 1.25 5.05 -5.43
CA TYR A 111 2.44 4.25 -5.78
C TYR A 111 2.13 3.19 -6.84
N LEU A 112 1.01 2.46 -6.70
CA LEU A 112 0.56 1.48 -7.69
C LEU A 112 0.32 2.12 -9.07
N ALA A 113 -0.31 3.29 -9.14
CA ALA A 113 -0.56 3.97 -10.41
C ALA A 113 0.74 4.31 -11.14
N HIS A 114 1.71 4.94 -10.47
CA HIS A 114 3.02 5.27 -11.05
C HIS A 114 3.80 4.01 -11.49
N THR A 115 3.70 2.95 -10.70
CA THR A 115 4.36 1.68 -11.01
C THR A 115 3.75 1.04 -12.25
N LEU A 116 2.42 1.06 -12.37
CA LEU A 116 1.73 0.55 -13.56
C LEU A 116 2.09 1.35 -14.81
N ASP A 117 2.16 2.69 -14.73
CA ASP A 117 2.56 3.53 -15.87
C ASP A 117 3.95 3.19 -16.41
N SER A 118 4.81 2.62 -15.57
CA SER A 118 6.19 2.22 -15.94
C SER A 118 6.31 0.77 -16.42
N ILE A 119 5.26 -0.04 -16.31
CA ILE A 119 5.29 -1.47 -16.64
C ILE A 119 4.17 -1.76 -17.63
N ASP A 120 4.56 -1.96 -18.89
CA ASP A 120 3.60 -2.19 -19.97
C ASP A 120 2.81 -3.48 -19.76
N GLY A 121 1.53 -3.44 -20.11
CA GLY A 121 0.60 -4.57 -19.96
C GLY A 121 0.22 -4.94 -18.52
N ALA A 122 1.00 -4.57 -17.49
CA ALA A 122 0.74 -4.98 -16.11
C ALA A 122 -0.64 -4.53 -15.59
N ARG A 123 -1.20 -5.31 -14.66
CA ARG A 123 -2.45 -5.04 -13.95
C ARG A 123 -2.22 -4.97 -12.46
N GLY A 124 -3.01 -4.15 -11.77
CA GLY A 124 -2.84 -3.90 -10.33
C GLY A 124 -4.05 -4.28 -9.50
N VAL A 125 -3.81 -4.91 -8.36
CA VAL A 125 -4.75 -5.01 -7.26
C VAL A 125 -4.29 -4.06 -6.17
N GLY A 126 -5.12 -3.08 -5.86
CA GLY A 126 -4.94 -2.23 -4.70
C GLY A 126 -5.76 -2.76 -3.55
N LEU A 127 -5.12 -3.13 -2.44
CA LEU A 127 -5.77 -3.59 -1.23
C LEU A 127 -5.62 -2.53 -0.13
N ASP A 128 -6.74 -2.07 0.42
CA ASP A 128 -6.75 -1.19 1.58
C ASP A 128 -7.92 -1.55 2.51
N ILE A 129 -7.79 -1.28 3.80
CA ILE A 129 -8.88 -1.53 4.74
C ILE A 129 -9.92 -0.41 4.75
N SER A 130 -9.57 0.79 4.29
CA SER A 130 -10.44 1.97 4.28
C SER A 130 -11.34 2.00 3.05
N PRO A 131 -12.68 2.01 3.22
CA PRO A 131 -13.60 2.30 2.12
C PRO A 131 -13.45 3.73 1.59
N HIS A 132 -12.84 4.66 2.33
CA HIS A 132 -12.54 6.00 1.83
C HIS A 132 -11.37 5.97 0.86
N ALA A 133 -10.29 5.27 1.23
CA ALA A 133 -9.13 5.05 0.36
C ALA A 133 -9.52 4.30 -0.92
N ALA A 134 -10.33 3.23 -0.78
CA ALA A 134 -10.78 2.41 -1.91
C ALA A 134 -11.56 3.21 -2.99
N LYS A 135 -12.22 4.32 -2.63
CA LYS A 135 -12.90 5.19 -3.60
C LYS A 135 -11.92 5.94 -4.51
N HIS A 136 -10.75 6.32 -3.98
CA HIS A 136 -9.67 6.92 -4.77
C HIS A 136 -8.95 5.84 -5.57
N LEU A 137 -8.62 4.74 -4.91
CA LEU A 137 -7.94 3.59 -5.51
C LEU A 137 -8.67 3.02 -6.73
N ALA A 138 -10.01 2.93 -6.68
CA ALA A 138 -10.82 2.45 -7.79
C ALA A 138 -10.74 3.32 -9.05
N LYS A 139 -10.24 4.56 -8.91
CA LYS A 139 -10.16 5.57 -9.97
C LYS A 139 -8.74 6.02 -10.27
N CYS A 140 -7.74 5.57 -9.50
CA CYS A 140 -6.38 6.08 -9.62
C CYS A 140 -5.76 5.71 -10.98
N HIS A 141 -6.15 4.56 -11.56
CA HIS A 141 -5.57 4.08 -12.79
C HIS A 141 -6.48 3.02 -13.47
N PRO A 142 -6.68 3.03 -14.82
CA PRO A 142 -7.61 2.12 -15.52
C PRO A 142 -7.28 0.63 -15.37
N ARG A 143 -6.01 0.29 -15.13
CA ARG A 143 -5.53 -1.09 -14.91
C ARG A 143 -5.61 -1.55 -13.44
N VAL A 144 -6.18 -0.75 -12.52
CA VAL A 144 -6.31 -1.11 -11.08
C VAL A 144 -7.69 -1.65 -10.74
N GLY A 145 -7.75 -2.76 -10.00
CA GLY A 145 -8.94 -3.16 -9.23
C GLY A 145 -8.76 -2.85 -7.75
N ALA A 146 -9.76 -2.20 -7.15
CA ALA A 146 -9.71 -1.79 -5.74
C ALA A 146 -10.49 -2.77 -4.85
N VAL A 147 -9.81 -3.30 -3.84
CA VAL A 147 -10.36 -4.29 -2.91
C VAL A 147 -10.26 -3.75 -1.49
N VAL A 148 -11.40 -3.72 -0.79
CA VAL A 148 -11.43 -3.48 0.65
C VAL A 148 -11.27 -4.81 1.38
N ALA A 149 -10.14 -4.97 2.09
CA ALA A 149 -9.84 -6.15 2.88
C ALA A 149 -8.92 -5.82 4.07
N ASP A 150 -8.84 -6.74 5.03
CA ASP A 150 -7.98 -6.62 6.21
C ASP A 150 -6.70 -7.45 6.01
N VAL A 151 -5.54 -6.80 5.92
CA VAL A 151 -4.24 -7.47 5.70
C VAL A 151 -3.90 -8.51 6.76
N TRP A 152 -4.47 -8.38 7.96
CA TRP A 152 -4.25 -9.33 9.06
C TRP A 152 -5.10 -10.61 8.94
N GLN A 153 -6.04 -10.64 7.99
CA GLN A 153 -6.82 -11.82 7.64
C GLN A 153 -6.22 -12.49 6.40
N ARG A 154 -6.81 -13.62 5.99
CA ARG A 154 -6.48 -14.22 4.70
C ARG A 154 -6.80 -13.23 3.59
N LEU A 155 -5.82 -12.92 2.75
CA LEU A 155 -5.99 -12.02 1.61
C LEU A 155 -6.92 -12.67 0.58
N PRO A 156 -7.90 -11.93 0.03
CA PRO A 156 -8.85 -12.43 -0.97
C PRO A 156 -8.21 -12.52 -2.37
N ILE A 157 -7.04 -13.14 -2.42
CA ILE A 157 -6.16 -13.28 -3.59
C ILE A 157 -5.82 -14.76 -3.71
N ARG A 158 -5.78 -15.26 -4.94
CA ARG A 158 -5.41 -16.64 -5.23
C ARG A 158 -3.96 -16.92 -4.85
N ASP A 159 -3.71 -18.16 -4.47
CA ASP A 159 -2.36 -18.68 -4.28
C ASP A 159 -1.56 -18.51 -5.58
N GLU A 160 -0.27 -18.23 -5.46
CA GLU A 160 0.68 -18.19 -6.57
C GLU A 160 0.26 -17.35 -7.79
N SER A 161 -0.37 -16.18 -7.55
CA SER A 161 -0.99 -15.36 -8.61
C SER A 161 -0.45 -13.95 -8.74
N ILE A 162 0.47 -13.54 -7.85
CA ILE A 162 1.03 -12.19 -7.80
C ILE A 162 2.53 -12.22 -8.10
N ASP A 163 2.96 -11.44 -9.08
CA ASP A 163 4.36 -11.39 -9.52
C ASP A 163 5.19 -10.43 -8.65
N ALA A 164 4.57 -9.35 -8.18
CA ALA A 164 5.21 -8.43 -7.24
C ALA A 164 4.20 -7.85 -6.25
N ILE A 165 4.59 -7.84 -4.98
CA ILE A 165 3.85 -7.18 -3.90
C ILE A 165 4.62 -5.92 -3.49
N SER A 166 3.94 -4.78 -3.37
CA SER A 166 4.49 -3.56 -2.78
C SER A 166 3.80 -3.24 -1.45
N VAL A 167 4.58 -2.86 -0.44
CA VAL A 167 4.09 -2.50 0.90
C VAL A 167 4.79 -1.23 1.35
N VAL A 168 4.10 -0.10 1.21
CA VAL A 168 4.65 1.24 1.46
C VAL A 168 4.13 1.78 2.79
N PHE A 169 4.99 1.81 3.81
CA PHE A 169 4.63 2.27 5.17
C PHE A 169 3.43 1.56 5.82
N ALA A 170 2.98 0.45 5.26
CA ALA A 170 1.80 -0.31 5.67
C ALA A 170 2.15 -1.58 6.47
N PRO A 171 1.16 -2.18 7.17
CA PRO A 171 1.33 -3.46 7.85
C PRO A 171 1.58 -4.62 6.87
N ARG A 172 2.16 -5.71 7.39
CA ARG A 172 2.67 -6.83 6.59
C ARG A 172 2.13 -8.15 7.12
N ASN A 173 1.85 -9.08 6.22
CA ASN A 173 1.44 -10.44 6.56
C ASN A 173 2.29 -11.44 5.76
N PRO A 174 3.51 -11.77 6.26
CA PRO A 174 4.47 -12.55 5.48
C PRO A 174 3.99 -13.92 5.04
N SER A 175 3.19 -14.62 5.85
CA SER A 175 2.64 -15.92 5.47
C SER A 175 1.67 -15.80 4.28
N GLU A 176 0.85 -14.75 4.26
CA GLU A 176 -0.05 -14.50 3.13
C GLU A 176 0.70 -13.99 1.91
N PHE A 177 1.76 -13.20 2.09
CA PHE A 177 2.61 -12.76 0.99
C PHE A 177 3.29 -13.96 0.33
N GLN A 178 3.85 -14.89 1.12
CA GLN A 178 4.40 -16.14 0.60
C GLN A 178 3.36 -16.94 -0.18
N ARG A 179 2.14 -17.08 0.36
CA ARG A 179 1.05 -17.84 -0.28
C ARG A 179 0.65 -17.28 -1.66
N VAL A 180 0.51 -15.96 -1.77
CA VAL A 180 -0.04 -15.34 -3.00
C VAL A 180 1.02 -15.05 -4.05
N LEU A 181 2.30 -15.04 -3.68
CA LEU A 181 3.40 -14.83 -4.62
C LEU A 181 3.50 -15.99 -5.62
N ALA A 182 3.49 -15.66 -6.91
CA ALA A 182 3.83 -16.58 -7.96
C ALA A 182 5.29 -17.04 -7.83
N PRO A 183 5.66 -18.21 -8.39
CA PRO A 183 7.06 -18.64 -8.44
C PRO A 183 7.97 -17.56 -9.05
N GLY A 184 9.02 -17.19 -8.32
CA GLY A 184 9.96 -16.12 -8.72
C GLY A 184 9.51 -14.70 -8.37
N GLY A 185 8.28 -14.52 -7.86
CA GLY A 185 7.76 -13.24 -7.42
C GLY A 185 8.43 -12.72 -6.14
N GLN A 186 8.31 -11.41 -5.91
CA GLN A 186 8.98 -10.73 -4.79
C GLN A 186 8.08 -9.73 -4.06
N VAL A 187 8.44 -9.44 -2.80
CA VAL A 187 7.85 -8.39 -1.98
C VAL A 187 8.82 -7.21 -1.88
N ILE A 188 8.36 -6.02 -2.26
CA ILE A 188 9.05 -4.74 -2.16
C ILE A 188 8.48 -4.03 -0.94
N VAL A 189 9.31 -3.81 0.06
CA VAL A 189 8.88 -3.21 1.33
C VAL A 189 9.58 -1.88 1.55
N LEU A 190 8.83 -0.79 1.62
CA LEU A 190 9.36 0.52 2.01
C LEU A 190 9.04 0.79 3.49
N THR A 191 10.06 0.70 4.34
CA THR A 191 9.97 0.93 5.78
C THR A 191 10.47 2.34 6.10
N PRO A 192 9.77 3.14 6.93
CA PRO A 192 10.31 4.45 7.29
C PRO A 192 11.56 4.24 8.15
N GLY A 193 12.61 4.99 7.84
CA GLY A 193 13.91 4.89 8.51
C GLY A 193 13.95 5.70 9.81
N ALA A 194 14.95 5.42 10.66
CA ALA A 194 15.22 6.24 11.83
C ALA A 194 15.49 7.69 11.41
N GLY A 195 14.83 8.64 12.07
CA GLY A 195 14.92 10.07 11.73
C GLY A 195 14.00 10.55 10.61
N HIS A 196 13.08 9.70 10.12
CA HIS A 196 12.17 10.10 9.03
C HIS A 196 11.28 11.28 9.45
N LEU A 197 11.55 12.44 8.85
CA LEU A 197 10.83 13.70 9.06
C LEU A 197 10.88 14.24 10.49
N ASP A 198 11.93 13.91 11.23
CA ASP A 198 12.10 14.32 12.64
C ASP A 198 12.14 15.84 12.80
N GLU A 199 12.65 16.57 11.80
CA GLU A 199 12.68 18.04 11.82
C GLU A 199 11.26 18.64 11.86
N LEU A 200 10.25 17.94 11.32
CA LEU A 200 8.84 18.30 11.42
C LEU A 200 8.17 17.66 12.64
N ARG A 201 8.46 16.39 12.92
CA ARG A 201 7.77 15.63 13.99
C ARG A 201 8.13 16.13 15.38
N ASN A 202 9.41 16.41 15.64
CA ASN A 202 9.88 16.77 16.98
C ASN A 202 9.26 18.07 17.51
N PRO A 203 9.22 19.19 16.75
CA PRO A 203 8.56 20.41 17.20
C PRO A 203 7.04 20.25 17.39
N LEU A 204 6.41 19.34 16.65
CA LEU A 204 4.98 19.05 16.78
C LEU A 204 4.69 18.03 17.89
N GLY A 205 5.70 17.41 18.50
CA GLY A 205 5.54 16.33 19.48
C GLY A 205 4.91 15.07 18.90
N ILE A 206 5.05 14.85 17.59
CA ILE A 206 4.59 13.63 16.91
C ILE A 206 5.63 12.53 17.14
N ILE A 207 5.16 11.34 17.48
CA ILE A 207 6.05 10.19 17.75
C ILE A 207 6.88 9.87 16.48
N GLY A 208 8.19 9.78 16.67
CA GLY A 208 9.15 9.40 15.64
C GLY A 208 9.03 7.94 15.21
N VAL A 209 9.92 7.52 14.30
CA VAL A 209 9.99 6.10 13.92
C VAL A 209 10.64 5.31 15.04
N GLU A 210 9.94 4.31 15.57
CA GLU A 210 10.48 3.40 16.58
C GLU A 210 11.76 2.71 16.11
N GLU A 211 12.77 2.66 16.98
CA GLU A 211 13.98 1.87 16.76
C GLU A 211 13.64 0.37 16.57
N GLY A 212 14.46 -0.33 15.79
CA GLY A 212 14.31 -1.77 15.51
C GLY A 212 13.10 -2.13 14.64
N LYS A 213 12.44 -1.17 13.98
CA LYS A 213 11.29 -1.45 13.08
C LYS A 213 11.66 -2.38 11.93
N VAL A 214 12.87 -2.24 11.38
CA VAL A 214 13.42 -3.13 10.34
C VAL A 214 13.69 -4.52 10.91
N ASP A 215 14.31 -4.63 12.09
CA ASP A 215 14.55 -5.93 12.74
C ASP A 215 13.24 -6.67 13.04
N ARG A 216 12.21 -5.96 13.51
CA ARG A 216 10.87 -6.53 13.71
C ARG A 216 10.26 -7.03 12.40
N MET A 217 10.48 -6.31 11.30
CA MET A 217 10.02 -6.75 9.98
C MET A 217 10.70 -8.07 9.57
N TYR A 218 12.03 -8.15 9.68
CA TYR A 218 12.75 -9.40 9.36
C TYR A 218 12.28 -10.54 10.24
N LYS A 219 12.12 -10.30 11.55
CA LYS A 219 11.60 -11.30 12.48
C LYS A 219 10.18 -11.76 12.15
N GLN A 220 9.31 -10.88 11.67
CA GLN A 220 7.98 -11.24 11.20
C GLN A 220 8.03 -12.09 9.92
N ALA A 221 9.04 -11.89 9.08
CA ALA A 221 9.23 -12.59 7.82
C ALA A 221 9.87 -13.98 7.97
N GLU A 222 10.55 -14.26 9.09
CA GLU A 222 11.22 -15.54 9.36
C GLU A 222 10.33 -16.74 9.03
N GLY A 223 10.86 -17.66 8.22
CA GLY A 223 10.18 -18.88 7.78
C GLY A 223 9.17 -18.71 6.64
N CYS A 224 8.85 -17.47 6.23
CA CYS A 224 7.95 -17.20 5.11
C CYS A 224 8.68 -16.52 3.94
N LEU A 225 9.50 -15.50 4.24
CA LEU A 225 10.21 -14.70 3.24
C LEU A 225 11.69 -14.57 3.63
N GLU A 226 12.56 -14.54 2.61
CA GLU A 226 13.99 -14.28 2.75
C GLU A 226 14.45 -13.11 1.86
N GLN A 227 15.64 -12.58 2.13
CA GLN A 227 16.20 -11.46 1.36
C GLN A 227 16.49 -11.87 -0.09
N ALA A 228 15.95 -11.13 -1.05
CA ALA A 228 16.15 -11.37 -2.49
C ALA A 228 17.26 -10.50 -3.11
N ALA A 229 17.55 -9.34 -2.53
CA ALA A 229 18.61 -8.41 -2.95
C ALA A 229 19.09 -7.56 -1.77
N ASP A 230 20.26 -6.93 -1.88
CA ASP A 230 20.76 -6.04 -0.83
C ASP A 230 19.78 -4.89 -0.56
N PRO A 231 19.46 -4.59 0.72
CA PRO A 231 18.60 -3.46 1.06
C PRO A 231 19.19 -2.11 0.64
N VAL A 232 18.31 -1.17 0.31
CA VAL A 232 18.70 0.19 -0.12
C VAL A 232 18.16 1.22 0.88
N ASP A 233 19.05 1.97 1.52
CA ASP A 233 18.67 3.11 2.34
C ASP A 233 18.50 4.35 1.46
N ILE A 234 17.35 5.00 1.54
CA ILE A 234 16.94 6.15 0.74
C ILE A 234 16.80 7.35 1.67
N SER A 235 17.54 8.43 1.40
CA SER A 235 17.48 9.66 2.20
C SER A 235 17.64 10.88 1.31
N PHE A 236 16.73 11.84 1.45
CA PHE A 236 16.78 13.10 0.70
C PHE A 236 16.09 14.24 1.46
N PRO A 237 16.53 15.49 1.25
CA PRO A 237 15.88 16.65 1.83
C PRO A 237 14.59 17.00 1.07
N ILE A 238 13.61 17.51 1.80
CA ILE A 238 12.37 18.07 1.26
C ILE A 238 12.18 19.45 1.86
N GLN A 239 11.82 20.43 1.04
CA GLN A 239 11.36 21.73 1.52
C GLN A 239 9.84 21.75 1.53
N LEU A 240 9.24 21.85 2.71
CA LEU A 240 7.79 21.88 2.91
C LEU A 240 7.32 23.32 3.18
N ASP A 241 6.23 23.72 2.54
CA ASP A 241 5.47 24.90 2.94
C ASP A 241 4.39 24.55 4.00
N LYS A 242 3.63 25.55 4.46
CA LYS A 242 2.56 25.36 5.45
C LYS A 242 1.48 24.38 5.00
N ALA A 243 1.11 24.36 3.71
CA ALA A 243 0.07 23.49 3.20
C ALA A 243 0.55 22.04 3.16
N ALA A 244 1.77 21.81 2.66
CA ALA A 244 2.41 20.51 2.65
C ALA A 244 2.65 19.97 4.07
N ILE A 245 3.05 20.83 5.02
CA ILE A 245 3.14 20.46 6.44
C ILE A 245 1.79 19.99 6.97
N ALA A 246 0.72 20.76 6.75
CA ALA A 246 -0.62 20.40 7.22
C ALA A 246 -1.12 19.08 6.61
N ALA A 247 -0.90 18.88 5.31
CA ALA A 247 -1.25 17.65 4.62
C ALA A 247 -0.43 16.45 5.13
N GLN A 248 0.88 16.61 5.34
CA GLN A 248 1.77 15.57 5.87
C GLN A 248 1.32 15.11 7.27
N VAL A 249 1.03 16.07 8.15
CA VAL A 249 0.59 15.80 9.52
C VAL A 249 -0.79 15.16 9.50
N GLY A 250 -1.72 15.70 8.69
CA GLY A 250 -3.09 15.23 8.58
C GLY A 250 -3.22 13.80 8.05
N MET A 251 -2.28 13.34 7.21
CA MET A 251 -2.30 11.96 6.71
C MET A 251 -1.71 10.92 7.68
N SER A 252 -1.15 11.37 8.82
CA SER A 252 -0.45 10.51 9.76
C SER A 252 -1.31 10.14 10.98
N PRO A 253 -1.50 8.84 11.29
CA PRO A 253 -2.18 8.44 12.52
C PRO A 253 -1.39 8.80 13.78
N SER A 254 -0.09 9.10 13.67
CA SER A 254 0.80 9.43 14.79
C SER A 254 0.47 10.76 15.48
N ALA A 255 -0.31 11.64 14.82
CA ALA A 255 -0.74 12.91 15.40
C ALA A 255 -2.02 12.80 16.25
N ARG A 256 -2.73 11.66 16.21
CA ARG A 256 -4.05 11.48 16.87
C ARG A 256 -4.03 11.59 18.40
N HIS A 257 -2.85 11.52 19.02
CA HIS A 257 -2.70 11.66 20.47
C HIS A 257 -2.60 13.12 20.95
N ILE A 258 -2.47 14.07 20.03
CA ILE A 258 -2.36 15.50 20.32
C ILE A 258 -3.74 16.14 20.11
N SER A 259 -4.17 17.02 21.01
CA SER A 259 -5.43 17.74 20.83
C SER A 259 -5.38 18.65 19.60
N ALA A 260 -6.52 18.89 18.95
CA ALA A 260 -6.57 19.70 17.73
C ALA A 260 -6.06 21.15 17.97
N ASP A 261 -6.42 21.76 19.09
CA ASP A 261 -6.00 23.12 19.45
C ASP A 261 -4.49 23.20 19.70
N GLU A 262 -3.95 22.23 20.43
CA GLU A 262 -2.51 22.15 20.71
C GLU A 262 -1.69 21.89 19.43
N LEU A 263 -2.18 21.03 18.54
CA LEU A 263 -1.53 20.78 17.26
C LEU A 263 -1.55 22.04 16.39
N ALA A 264 -2.67 22.77 16.37
CA ALA A 264 -2.80 24.02 15.63
C ALA A 264 -1.85 25.10 16.15
N GLU A 265 -1.70 25.24 17.48
CA GLU A 265 -0.75 26.17 18.09
C GLU A 265 0.70 25.83 17.70
N ARG A 266 1.10 24.56 17.80
CA ARG A 266 2.44 24.10 17.41
C ARG A 266 2.69 24.30 15.92
N MET A 267 1.71 24.02 15.07
CA MET A 267 1.79 24.26 13.62
C MET A 267 1.90 25.75 13.28
N ALA A 268 1.24 26.64 14.03
CA ALA A 268 1.35 28.09 13.86
C ALA A 268 2.76 28.59 14.17
N ALA A 269 3.42 28.01 15.18
CA ALA A 269 4.78 28.38 15.59
C ALA A 269 5.89 27.93 14.61
N LEU A 270 5.62 26.99 13.70
CA LEU A 270 6.58 26.58 12.68
C LEU A 270 6.92 27.74 11.71
N PRO A 271 8.10 27.73 11.06
CA PRO A 271 8.43 28.68 10.00
C PRO A 271 7.47 28.53 8.79
N LEU A 272 7.49 29.51 7.87
CA LEU A 272 6.72 29.47 6.62
C LEU A 272 7.13 28.30 5.72
N THR A 273 8.42 27.99 5.71
CA THR A 273 8.99 26.82 5.05
C THR A 273 9.88 26.07 6.02
N LEU A 274 9.86 24.73 5.96
CA LEU A 274 10.67 23.86 6.80
C LEU A 274 11.40 22.85 5.91
N THR A 275 12.72 22.76 6.04
CA THR A 275 13.49 21.67 5.43
C THR A 275 13.46 20.48 6.37
N VAL A 276 13.07 19.33 5.83
CA VAL A 276 12.98 18.05 6.54
C VAL A 276 13.75 16.98 5.78
N THR A 277 14.13 15.91 6.46
CA THR A 277 14.78 14.77 5.80
C THR A 277 13.82 13.58 5.73
N ALA A 278 13.45 13.18 4.51
CA ALA A 278 12.74 11.93 4.30
C ALA A 278 13.74 10.77 4.30
N ARG A 279 13.48 9.77 5.14
CA ARG A 279 14.33 8.57 5.28
C ARG A 279 13.51 7.29 5.19
N ALA A 280 13.91 6.35 4.35
CA ALA A 280 13.30 5.03 4.29
C ALA A 280 14.35 3.98 3.94
N ARG A 281 14.01 2.73 4.22
CA ARG A 281 14.74 1.56 3.74
C ARG A 281 13.83 0.77 2.82
N LEU A 282 14.36 0.41 1.66
CA LEU A 282 13.71 -0.45 0.70
C LEU A 282 14.33 -1.85 0.80
N ASP A 283 13.49 -2.84 1.02
CA ASP A 283 13.85 -4.24 1.09
C ASP A 283 13.14 -5.02 -0.02
N ARG A 284 13.87 -5.92 -0.68
CA ARG A 284 13.31 -6.90 -1.62
C ARG A 284 13.41 -8.28 -1.00
N LEU A 285 12.27 -8.94 -0.86
CA LEU A 285 12.13 -10.25 -0.25
C LEU A 285 11.51 -11.23 -1.25
N ARG A 286 11.78 -12.52 -1.10
CA ARG A 286 11.15 -13.61 -1.88
C ARG A 286 10.65 -14.70 -0.95
N ALA A 287 9.73 -15.54 -1.42
CA ALA A 287 9.30 -16.72 -0.70
C ALA A 287 10.49 -17.67 -0.41
N VAL A 288 10.51 -18.24 0.80
CA VAL A 288 11.41 -19.36 1.19
C VAL A 288 10.90 -20.66 0.61
#